data_AF-A0AAF3FL92-F1
#
_entry.id   AF-A0AAF3FL92-F1
#
_cell.length_a   1.000
_cell.length_b   1.000
_cell.length_c   1.000
_cell.angle_alpha   90.00
_cell.angle_beta   90.00
_cell.angle_gamma   90.00
#
_symmetry.space_group_name_H-M   'P 1'
#
loop_
_entity.id
_entity.type
_entity.pdbx_description
1 polymer ?
#
loop_
_entity_poly.entity_id
_entity_poly.type
_entity_poly.pdbx_seq_one_letter_code
_entity_poly.pdbx_strand_id
1 'polypeptide(L)'
;MQIVERCATYGSRFYCVRDGVTDEQLTIAVNSRGIFVYNVGDFLEPVQWFEWKDLDNLFYKETEFILGLKQRKMMGNRPNSCLITSEKDVELQKAVNDPTTK
;
A
#
# COMPACT_ATOMS: atom_id res chain seq x y z
N MET A 1 -9.36 26.40 7.90
CA MET A 1 -8.40 26.11 6.82
C MET A 1 -9.20 25.63 5.62
N GLN A 2 -8.96 26.07 4.38
CA GLN A 2 -9.78 25.61 3.23
C GLN A 2 -8.99 25.20 1.99
N ILE A 3 -7.74 25.67 1.85
CA ILE A 3 -6.93 25.42 0.65
C ILE A 3 -6.12 24.13 0.80
N VAL A 4 -5.54 23.90 1.98
CA VAL A 4 -4.67 22.75 2.24
C VAL A 4 -5.43 21.42 2.21
N GLU A 5 -6.68 21.41 2.68
CA GLU A 5 -7.57 20.23 2.69
C GLU A 5 -8.00 19.76 1.29
N ARG A 6 -7.81 20.61 0.26
CA ARG A 6 -8.10 20.25 -1.13
C ARG A 6 -6.97 19.47 -1.80
N CYS A 7 -5.77 19.49 -1.23
CA CYS A 7 -4.67 18.71 -1.77
C CYS A 7 -4.97 17.22 -1.65
N ALA A 8 -4.76 16.46 -2.73
CA ALA A 8 -5.02 15.02 -2.79
C ALA A 8 -4.23 14.21 -1.74
N THR A 9 -3.08 14.76 -1.31
CA THR A 9 -2.16 14.18 -0.35
C THR A 9 -2.32 14.71 1.08
N TYR A 10 -3.26 15.64 1.29
CA TYR A 10 -3.43 16.25 2.61
C TYR A 10 -3.96 15.24 3.62
N GLY A 11 -3.27 15.14 4.76
CA GLY A 11 -3.59 14.16 5.80
C GLY A 11 -3.25 12.72 5.42
N SER A 12 -2.55 12.50 4.30
CA SER A 12 -2.12 11.17 3.89
C SER A 12 -0.91 10.68 4.68
N ARG A 13 -0.98 9.42 5.13
CA ARG A 13 0.18 8.67 5.60
C ARG A 13 0.75 7.85 4.46
N PHE A 14 2.05 7.99 4.20
CA PHE A 14 2.73 7.31 3.10
C PHE A 14 3.51 6.10 3.60
N TYR A 15 3.43 5.01 2.85
CA TYR A 15 4.09 3.73 3.13
C TYR A 15 4.79 3.24 1.87
N CYS A 16 6.07 2.89 1.97
CA CYS A 16 6.79 2.21 0.90
C CYS A 16 6.48 0.72 0.97
N VAL A 17 6.07 0.16 -0.16
CA VAL A 17 5.68 -1.23 -0.30
C VAL A 17 6.25 -1.80 -1.60
N ARG A 18 6.31 -3.12 -1.72
CA ARG A 18 6.61 -3.83 -2.95
C ARG A 18 5.40 -4.62 -3.40
N ASP A 19 5.19 -4.64 -4.70
CA ASP A 19 4.23 -5.54 -5.32
C ASP A 19 4.72 -6.99 -5.14
N GLY A 20 3.90 -7.84 -4.53
CA GLY A 20 4.26 -9.25 -4.33
C GLY A 20 4.43 -10.04 -5.64
N VAL A 21 3.96 -9.51 -6.79
CA VAL A 21 4.07 -10.18 -8.09
C VAL A 21 5.26 -9.68 -8.91
N THR A 22 5.49 -8.36 -8.95
CA THR A 22 6.52 -7.75 -9.81
C THR A 22 7.79 -7.34 -9.05
N ASP A 23 7.80 -7.42 -7.71
CA ASP A 23 8.87 -6.90 -6.84
C ASP A 23 9.16 -5.40 -7.04
N GLU A 24 8.25 -4.69 -7.72
CA GLU A 24 8.36 -3.26 -7.96
C GLU A 24 8.01 -2.49 -6.70
N GLN A 25 8.85 -1.50 -6.39
CA GLN A 25 8.61 -0.59 -5.28
C GLN A 25 7.49 0.39 -5.65
N LEU A 26 6.52 0.52 -4.74
CA LEU A 26 5.33 1.35 -4.86
C LEU A 26 5.18 2.18 -3.57
N THR A 27 4.44 3.28 -3.65
CA THR A 27 4.09 4.07 -2.48
C THR A 27 2.59 4.06 -2.26
N ILE A 28 2.16 3.71 -1.05
CA ILE A 28 0.76 3.75 -0.65
C ILE A 28 0.51 4.97 0.20
N ALA A 29 -0.51 5.75 -0.17
CA ALA A 29 -1.05 6.81 0.66
C ALA A 29 -2.38 6.36 1.28
N VAL A 30 -2.50 6.49 2.59
CA VAL A 30 -3.72 6.22 3.33
C VAL A 30 -4.23 7.52 3.93
N ASN A 31 -5.45 7.91 3.60
CA ASN A 31 -6.08 9.12 4.12
C ASN A 31 -7.57 8.89 4.44
N SER A 32 -8.29 9.97 4.81
CA SER A 32 -9.71 9.90 5.16
C SER A 32 -10.63 9.48 3.98
N ARG A 33 -10.15 9.55 2.74
CA ARG A 33 -10.92 9.18 1.54
C ARG A 33 -10.72 7.71 1.16
N GLY A 34 -9.53 7.16 1.42
CA GLY A 34 -9.23 5.78 1.07
C GLY A 34 -7.75 5.45 1.10
N ILE A 35 -7.43 4.40 0.35
CA ILE A 35 -6.07 3.91 0.10
C ILE A 35 -5.75 4.18 -1.37
N PHE A 36 -4.61 4.78 -1.63
CA PHE A 36 -4.14 5.17 -2.96
C PHE A 36 -2.76 4.59 -3.17
N VAL A 37 -2.51 4.01 -4.33
CA VAL A 37 -1.23 3.41 -4.72
C VAL A 37 -0.61 4.28 -5.80
N TYR A 38 0.64 4.63 -5.61
CA TYR A 38 1.44 5.50 -6.46
C TYR A 38 2.72 4.78 -6.89
N ASN A 39 3.26 5.16 -8.03
CA ASN A 39 4.60 4.76 -8.43
C ASN A 39 5.65 5.51 -7.60
N VAL A 40 6.83 4.92 -7.45
CA VAL A 40 7.94 5.60 -6.77
C VAL A 40 8.35 6.83 -7.59
N GLY A 41 8.22 8.00 -6.97
CA GLY A 41 8.57 9.29 -7.58
C GLY A 41 7.42 10.03 -8.27
N ASP A 42 6.24 9.43 -8.41
CA ASP A 42 5.05 10.09 -8.98
C ASP A 42 3.86 10.04 -8.00
N PHE A 43 3.56 11.18 -7.39
CA PHE A 43 2.45 11.37 -6.46
C PHE A 43 1.28 12.15 -7.05
N LEU A 44 1.34 12.50 -8.34
CA LEU A 44 0.33 13.33 -8.99
C LEU A 44 -0.92 12.51 -9.32
N GLU A 45 -0.72 11.32 -9.88
CA GLU A 45 -1.81 10.42 -10.24
C GLU A 45 -1.64 9.04 -9.60
N PRO A 46 -2.63 8.54 -8.85
CA PRO A 46 -2.58 7.20 -8.29
C PRO A 46 -2.78 6.17 -9.40
N VAL A 47 -1.90 5.18 -9.44
CA VAL A 47 -2.00 3.98 -10.30
C VAL A 47 -3.25 3.19 -9.95
N GLN A 48 -3.59 3.13 -8.65
CA GLN A 48 -4.77 2.46 -8.16
C GLN A 48 -5.32 3.19 -6.94
N TRP A 49 -6.64 3.16 -6.75
CA TRP A 49 -7.26 3.69 -5.55
C TRP A 49 -8.42 2.82 -5.09
N PHE A 50 -8.61 2.80 -3.77
CA PHE A 50 -9.63 2.06 -3.07
C PHE A 50 -10.29 3.01 -2.07
N GLU A 51 -11.54 3.39 -2.34
CA GLU A 51 -12.31 4.18 -1.39
C GLU A 51 -12.75 3.30 -0.21
N TRP A 52 -12.83 3.87 0.99
CA TRP A 52 -13.25 3.13 2.18
C TRP A 52 -14.63 2.47 2.05
N LYS A 53 -15.53 3.06 1.26
CA LYS A 53 -16.86 2.51 1.00
C LYS A 53 -16.85 1.18 0.22
N ASP A 54 -15.78 0.95 -0.57
CA ASP A 54 -15.62 -0.22 -1.42
C ASP A 54 -14.76 -1.31 -0.75
N LEU A 55 -14.12 -0.97 0.37
CA LEU A 55 -13.39 -1.88 1.26
C LEU A 55 -14.35 -2.57 2.22
N ASP A 56 -14.29 -3.90 2.25
CA ASP A 56 -15.00 -4.72 3.22
C ASP A 56 -14.09 -5.06 4.40
N ASN A 57 -12.83 -5.42 4.13
CA ASN A 57 -11.85 -5.75 5.15
C ASN A 57 -10.43 -5.31 4.79
N LEU A 58 -9.61 -5.03 5.80
CA LEU A 58 -8.19 -4.73 5.70
C LEU A 58 -7.45 -5.56 6.75
N PHE A 59 -6.54 -6.42 6.31
CA PHE A 59 -5.72 -7.24 7.19
C PHE A 59 -4.25 -7.02 6.90
N TYR A 60 -3.42 -7.18 7.93
CA TYR A 60 -1.97 -7.27 7.80
C TYR A 60 -1.52 -8.60 8.39
N LYS A 61 -0.82 -9.41 7.61
CA LYS A 61 -0.34 -10.73 8.02
C LYS A 61 1.07 -10.95 7.51
N GLU A 62 1.95 -11.39 8.41
CA GLU A 62 3.39 -11.66 8.17
C GLU A 62 4.15 -10.42 7.72
N THR A 63 3.95 -9.98 6.47
CA THR A 63 4.50 -8.74 5.91
C THR A 63 3.57 -8.13 4.85
N GLU A 64 2.37 -8.68 4.69
CA GLU A 64 1.48 -8.41 3.57
C GLU A 64 0.21 -7.69 4.03
N PHE A 65 -0.13 -6.60 3.34
CA PHE A 65 -1.47 -6.03 3.42
C PHE A 65 -2.41 -6.76 2.47
N ILE A 66 -3.56 -7.18 2.99
CA ILE A 66 -4.60 -7.88 2.25
C ILE A 66 -5.87 -7.04 2.34
N LEU A 67 -6.37 -6.63 1.17
CA LEU A 67 -7.60 -5.86 1.02
C LEU A 67 -8.74 -6.76 0.55
N GLY A 68 -9.78 -6.91 1.37
CA GLY A 68 -11.06 -7.50 0.97
C GLY A 68 -11.97 -6.41 0.40
N LEU A 69 -12.39 -6.54 -0.86
CA LEU A 69 -13.24 -5.57 -1.55
C LEU A 69 -14.68 -6.07 -1.65
N LYS A 70 -15.64 -5.19 -1.42
CA LYS A 70 -17.08 -5.53 -1.37
C LYS A 70 -17.65 -5.80 -2.77
N GLN A 71 -17.30 -4.97 -3.75
CA GLN A 71 -17.54 -5.18 -5.18
C GLN A 71 -16.45 -4.49 -6.00
N ARG A 72 -15.82 -5.21 -6.93
CA ARG A 72 -14.78 -4.66 -7.81
C ARG A 72 -15.44 -3.93 -8.97
N LYS A 73 -15.37 -2.59 -9.03
CA LYS A 73 -15.44 -1.90 -10.33
C LYS A 73 -14.10 -2.17 -11.02
N MET A 74 -14.08 -3.20 -11.86
CA MET A 74 -12.91 -3.61 -12.64
C MET A 74 -12.32 -2.41 -13.38
N MET A 75 -11.14 -1.98 -12.95
CA MET A 75 -10.17 -1.30 -13.82
C MET A 75 -8.91 -2.17 -13.80
N GLY A 76 -8.65 -2.84 -14.91
CA GLY A 76 -7.41 -3.58 -15.17
C GLY A 76 -7.37 -5.01 -14.57
N ASN A 77 -7.04 -5.98 -15.43
CA ASN A 77 -6.80 -7.38 -15.11
C ASN A 77 -5.69 -7.56 -14.05
N ARG A 78 -6.03 -7.65 -12.77
CA ARG A 78 -5.18 -8.25 -11.73
C ARG A 78 -6.00 -9.08 -10.75
N PRO A 79 -5.44 -10.18 -10.20
CA PRO A 79 -6.17 -11.14 -9.38
C PRO A 79 -6.70 -10.52 -8.08
N ASN A 80 -7.62 -11.24 -7.45
CA ASN A 80 -8.60 -10.77 -6.45
C ASN A 80 -7.99 -10.33 -5.10
N SER A 81 -6.67 -10.36 -4.96
CA SER A 81 -5.90 -9.98 -3.79
C SER A 81 -4.75 -9.10 -4.25
N CYS A 82 -4.70 -7.84 -3.80
CA CYS A 82 -3.51 -7.02 -3.96
C CYS A 82 -2.56 -7.42 -2.82
N LEU A 83 -1.50 -8.17 -3.14
CA LEU A 83 -0.45 -8.55 -2.20
C LEU A 83 0.56 -7.42 -2.15
N ILE A 84 0.63 -6.78 -1.01
CA ILE A 84 1.42 -5.56 -0.80
C ILE A 84 2.39 -5.86 0.33
N THR A 85 3.67 -6.05 0.03
CA THR A 85 4.72 -6.34 1.02
C THR A 85 5.41 -5.05 1.46
N SER A 86 5.83 -4.87 2.71
CA SER A 86 6.63 -3.68 3.11
C SER A 86 8.11 -4.03 3.27
N GLU A 87 8.99 -3.20 2.72
CA GLU A 87 10.44 -3.46 2.65
C GLU A 87 11.17 -3.36 4.00
N LYS A 88 10.58 -2.67 4.98
CA LYS A 88 11.22 -2.47 6.29
C LYS A 88 11.44 -3.77 7.06
N ASP A 89 10.73 -4.84 6.72
CA ASP A 89 10.88 -6.15 7.35
C ASP A 89 12.00 -7.00 6.73
N VAL A 90 12.50 -6.66 5.52
CA VAL A 90 13.61 -7.38 4.89
C VAL A 90 14.93 -7.13 5.63
N GLU A 91 15.11 -5.93 6.17
CA GLU A 91 16.29 -5.55 6.94
C GLU A 91 16.30 -6.24 8.33
N LEU A 92 15.12 -6.43 8.93
CA LEU A 92 14.95 -7.14 10.20
C LEU A 92 15.15 -8.66 10.06
N GLN A 93 14.71 -9.26 8.95
CA GLN A 93 14.95 -10.69 8.69
C GLN A 93 16.43 -11.01 8.41
N LYS A 94 17.19 -10.03 7.93
CA LYS A 94 18.64 -10.16 7.72
C LYS A 94 19.41 -10.23 9.05
N ALA A 95 18.95 -9.52 10.07
CA ALA A 95 19.55 -9.51 11.40
C ALA A 95 19.39 -10.84 12.17
N VAL A 96 18.37 -11.64 11.87
CA VAL A 96 18.18 -12.97 12.48
C VAL A 96 19.20 -13.99 11.99
N ASN A 97 19.82 -13.76 10.83
CA ASN A 97 20.83 -14.63 10.25
C ASN A 97 22.28 -14.17 10.53
N ASP A 98 22.47 -13.13 11.36
CA ASP A 98 23.80 -12.68 11.74
C ASP A 98 24.46 -13.68 12.73
N PRO A 99 25.63 -14.26 12.39
CA PRO A 99 26.27 -15.33 13.17
C PRO A 99 26.88 -14.86 14.52
N THR A 100 26.71 -13.59 14.89
CA THR A 100 27.21 -13.01 16.14
C THR A 100 26.30 -13.24 17.36
N THR A 101 25.16 -13.91 17.20
CA THR A 101 24.37 -14.39 18.35
C THR A 101 24.74 -15.85 18.66
N LYS A 102 25.83 -16.05 19.39
CA LYS A 102 26.16 -17.30 20.09
C LYS A 102 26.51 -17.02 21.53
#